data_AF-A0A969NFJ7-F1
#
_entry.id   AF-A0A969NFJ7-F1
#
_cell.length_a   1.000
_cell.length_b   1.000
_cell.length_c   1.000
_cell.angle_alpha   90.00
_cell.angle_beta   90.00
_cell.angle_gamma   90.00
#
_symmetry.space_group_name_H-M   'P 1'
#
loop_
_entity.id
_entity.type
_entity.pdbx_description
1 polymer ?
#
loop_
_entity_poly.entity_id
_entity_poly.type
_entity_poly.pdbx_seq_one_letter_code
_entity_poly.pdbx_strand_id
1 'polypeptide(L)'
;MKSKLVLLLFIFLPLASVSQNKWNIIFGTEEFTGLVRKNLPEDLPQKIVQNNEGAYYISGTNSLKDGEPKPGSQGAWIAKFSAEGKLIWYRVADPSYLNCFPNQLTATSDGGVVLTGHDRGPAPNYDADGLAIYKLDKTGELVKRYI
;
A
#
# COMPACT_ATOMS: atom_id res chain seq x y z
N MET A 1 10.24 48.82 -54.03
CA MET A 1 10.51 47.47 -53.52
C MET A 1 9.35 47.04 -52.64
N LYS A 2 8.56 46.02 -53.03
CA LYS A 2 7.44 45.51 -52.20
C LYS A 2 7.97 44.35 -51.35
N SER A 3 8.06 44.52 -50.03
CA SER A 3 8.40 43.42 -49.13
C SER A 3 7.18 42.52 -48.94
N LYS A 4 7.34 41.21 -49.19
CA LYS A 4 6.33 40.21 -48.86
C LYS A 4 6.57 39.75 -47.44
N LEU A 5 5.58 39.96 -46.57
CA LEU A 5 5.56 39.42 -45.21
C LEU A 5 5.23 37.93 -45.32
N VAL A 6 6.11 37.06 -44.81
CA VAL A 6 5.86 35.61 -44.70
C VAL A 6 5.50 35.33 -43.25
N LEU A 7 4.26 34.89 -43.00
CA LEU A 7 3.79 34.48 -41.69
C LEU A 7 4.03 32.98 -41.53
N LEU A 8 4.95 32.60 -40.64
CA LEU A 8 5.17 31.19 -40.26
C LEU A 8 4.16 30.79 -39.18
N LEU A 9 3.22 29.93 -39.55
CA LEU A 9 2.25 29.36 -38.62
C LEU A 9 2.88 28.11 -37.95
N PHE A 10 3.25 28.21 -36.68
CA PHE A 10 3.68 27.05 -35.90
C PHE A 10 2.45 26.27 -35.44
N ILE A 11 2.16 25.15 -36.10
CA ILE A 11 1.14 24.21 -35.65
C ILE A 11 1.74 23.43 -34.48
N PHE A 12 1.31 23.75 -33.26
CA PHE A 12 1.67 23.00 -32.07
C PHE A 12 0.77 21.76 -31.99
N LEU A 13 1.24 20.62 -32.49
CA LEU A 13 0.60 19.33 -32.22
C LEU A 13 0.89 18.96 -30.76
N PRO A 14 -0.12 18.71 -29.92
CA PRO A 14 0.14 18.14 -28.60
C PRO A 14 0.72 16.74 -28.82
N LEU A 15 1.93 16.49 -28.30
CA LEU A 15 2.43 15.13 -28.17
C LEU A 15 1.41 14.38 -27.31
N ALA A 16 0.67 13.46 -27.91
CA ALA A 16 -0.07 12.48 -27.15
C ALA A 16 0.94 11.75 -26.26
N SER A 17 0.85 11.95 -24.95
CA SER A 17 1.68 11.22 -24.00
C SER A 17 1.41 9.74 -24.23
N VAL A 18 2.45 8.98 -24.54
CA VAL A 18 2.38 7.51 -24.54
C VAL A 18 1.89 7.13 -23.15
N SER A 19 0.70 6.53 -23.07
CA SER A 19 0.19 5.94 -21.84
C SER A 19 1.16 4.83 -21.46
N GLN A 20 2.12 5.13 -20.58
CA GLN A 20 2.95 4.13 -19.94
C GLN A 20 1.99 3.08 -19.37
N ASN A 21 2.18 1.81 -19.72
CA ASN A 21 1.26 0.77 -19.27
C ASN A 21 1.38 0.66 -17.74
N LYS A 22 0.46 1.32 -17.01
CA LYS A 22 0.50 1.51 -15.55
C LYS A 22 0.12 0.25 -14.77
N TRP A 23 -0.27 -0.82 -15.45
CA TRP A 23 -0.79 -2.03 -14.81
C TRP A 23 0.28 -3.00 -14.30
N ASN A 24 1.56 -2.63 -14.35
CA ASN A 24 2.63 -3.37 -13.70
C ASN A 24 3.32 -2.46 -12.68
N ILE A 25 2.96 -2.62 -11.41
CA ILE A 25 3.56 -1.91 -10.30
C ILE A 25 4.28 -2.94 -9.44
N ILE A 26 5.58 -2.74 -9.25
CA ILE A 26 6.35 -3.41 -8.21
C ILE A 26 6.35 -2.47 -7.01
N PHE A 27 6.05 -3.03 -5.85
CA PHE A 27 5.89 -2.30 -4.61
C PHE A 27 6.22 -3.21 -3.44
N GLY A 28 6.98 -2.68 -2.48
CA GLY A 28 7.31 -3.32 -1.22
C GLY A 28 7.88 -2.32 -0.23
N THR A 29 8.55 -2.84 0.79
CA THR A 29 9.21 -2.08 1.84
C THR A 29 10.52 -1.47 1.35
N GLU A 30 11.11 -1.96 0.26
CA GLU A 30 12.33 -1.40 -0.33
C GLU A 30 12.19 0.05 -0.75
N GLU A 31 11.03 0.45 -1.28
CA GLU A 31 10.79 1.83 -1.72
C GLU A 31 10.81 2.83 -0.55
N PHE A 32 10.60 2.37 0.69
CA PHE A 32 10.55 3.22 1.89
C PHE A 32 11.77 3.12 2.78
N THR A 33 12.40 1.94 2.81
CA THR A 33 13.49 1.65 3.74
C THR A 33 14.87 1.93 3.12
N GLY A 34 14.97 2.05 1.79
CA GLY A 34 16.25 2.17 1.09
C GLY A 34 17.13 0.92 1.19
N LEU A 35 16.57 -0.18 1.70
CA LEU A 35 17.25 -1.46 1.85
C LEU A 35 17.35 -2.18 0.50
N VAL A 36 18.46 -2.88 0.27
CA VAL A 36 18.68 -3.69 -0.93
C VAL A 36 18.02 -5.06 -0.77
N ARG A 37 17.49 -5.63 -1.86
CA ARG A 37 16.67 -6.87 -1.90
C ARG A 37 17.11 -8.02 -1.00
N LYS A 38 18.41 -8.25 -0.87
CA LYS A 38 18.98 -9.34 -0.04
C LYS A 38 18.73 -9.14 1.47
N ASN A 39 18.55 -7.90 1.90
CA ASN A 39 18.35 -7.53 3.29
C ASN A 39 16.89 -7.14 3.57
N LEU A 40 15.98 -7.38 2.62
CA LEU A 40 14.59 -7.02 2.79
C LEU A 40 13.84 -8.09 3.57
N PRO A 41 12.92 -7.67 4.46
CA PRO A 41 11.82 -8.52 4.83
C PRO A 41 10.99 -8.81 3.58
N GLU A 42 10.60 -10.07 3.32
CA GLU A 42 9.65 -10.34 2.25
C GLU A 42 8.31 -9.66 2.56
N ASP A 43 7.87 -8.77 1.67
CA ASP A 43 6.49 -8.34 1.61
C ASP A 43 5.67 -9.39 0.89
N LEU A 44 4.81 -10.04 1.66
CA LEU A 44 3.93 -11.08 1.16
C LEU A 44 2.53 -10.47 1.02
N PRO A 45 2.17 -9.89 -0.15
CA PRO A 45 0.81 -9.41 -0.39
C PRO A 45 -0.17 -10.58 -0.35
N GLN A 46 -1.33 -10.38 0.28
CA GLN A 46 -2.29 -11.44 0.56
C GLN A 46 -3.71 -11.13 0.09
N LYS A 47 -4.15 -9.88 0.18
CA LYS A 47 -5.51 -9.46 -0.17
C LYS A 47 -5.49 -8.12 -0.89
N ILE A 48 -6.45 -7.95 -1.80
CA ILE A 48 -6.74 -6.71 -2.49
C ILE A 48 -8.25 -6.47 -2.48
N VAL A 49 -8.66 -5.23 -2.30
CA VAL A 49 -10.05 -4.79 -2.42
C VAL A 49 -10.10 -3.42 -3.09
N GLN A 50 -11.11 -3.17 -3.91
CA GLN A 50 -11.36 -1.87 -4.51
C GLN A 50 -12.50 -1.16 -3.77
N ASN A 51 -12.43 0.16 -3.60
CA ASN A 51 -13.54 0.96 -3.09
C ASN A 51 -14.44 1.48 -4.23
N ASN A 52 -15.54 2.13 -3.86
CA ASN A 52 -16.50 2.69 -4.83
C ASN A 52 -15.95 3.86 -5.66
N GLU A 53 -14.82 4.45 -5.26
CA GLU A 53 -14.13 5.53 -5.99
C GLU A 53 -13.05 4.99 -6.94
N GLY A 54 -12.90 3.67 -7.02
CA GLY A 54 -11.93 2.99 -7.87
C GLY A 54 -10.53 2.83 -7.27
N ALA A 55 -10.29 3.31 -6.05
CA ALA A 55 -9.03 3.14 -5.34
C ALA A 55 -8.86 1.69 -4.85
N TYR A 56 -7.62 1.18 -4.89
CA TYR A 56 -7.27 -0.17 -4.46
C TYR A 56 -6.61 -0.14 -3.08
N TYR A 57 -6.98 -1.07 -2.23
CA TYR A 57 -6.32 -1.35 -0.95
C TYR A 57 -5.70 -2.72 -1.04
N ILE A 58 -4.43 -2.83 -0.66
CA ILE A 58 -3.68 -4.09 -0.64
C ILE A 58 -3.21 -4.29 0.78
N SER A 59 -3.28 -5.52 1.29
CA SER A 59 -2.68 -5.88 2.56
C SER A 59 -1.78 -7.09 2.42
N GLY A 60 -0.82 -7.19 3.32
CA GLY A 60 0.09 -8.31 3.41
C GLY A 60 0.80 -8.36 4.75
N THR A 61 1.77 -9.24 4.86
CA THR A 61 2.70 -9.29 5.99
C THR A 61 4.07 -8.83 5.53
N ASN A 62 4.77 -8.07 6.38
CA ASN A 62 6.19 -7.83 6.24
C ASN A 62 6.91 -8.51 7.39
N SER A 63 8.21 -8.80 7.22
CA SER A 63 9.03 -9.36 8.29
C SER A 63 9.76 -8.29 9.13
N LEU A 64 9.16 -7.10 9.34
CA LEU A 64 9.77 -5.99 10.08
C LEU A 64 9.46 -6.08 11.58
N LYS A 65 10.46 -5.75 12.42
CA LYS A 65 10.28 -5.46 13.85
C LYS A 65 11.13 -4.30 14.31
N ASP A 66 10.48 -3.37 15.02
CA ASP A 66 11.09 -2.13 15.52
C ASP A 66 11.73 -1.28 14.39
N GLY A 67 11.17 -1.35 13.18
CA GLY A 67 11.72 -0.66 11.99
C GLY A 67 12.86 -1.41 11.28
N GLU A 68 13.30 -2.56 11.79
CA GLU A 68 14.38 -3.37 11.22
C GLU A 68 13.84 -4.72 10.68
N PRO A 69 14.39 -5.25 9.57
CA PRO A 69 14.05 -6.60 9.10
C PRO A 69 14.47 -7.64 10.15
N LYS A 70 13.51 -8.38 10.72
CA LYS A 70 13.79 -9.50 11.64
C LYS A 70 12.99 -10.73 11.23
N PRO A 71 13.66 -11.84 10.85
CA PRO A 71 12.99 -13.10 10.61
C PRO A 71 12.07 -13.49 11.78
N GLY A 72 10.81 -13.84 11.47
CA GLY A 72 9.83 -14.25 12.47
C GLY A 72 9.07 -13.12 13.17
N SER A 73 9.26 -11.86 12.78
CA SER A 73 8.38 -10.77 13.21
C SER A 73 7.48 -10.37 12.06
N GLN A 74 6.19 -10.70 12.11
CA GLN A 74 5.27 -10.51 11.00
C GLN A 74 4.23 -9.42 11.31
N GLY A 75 4.49 -8.21 10.81
CA GLY A 75 3.55 -7.09 10.92
C GLY A 75 2.60 -7.07 9.72
N ALA A 76 1.29 -6.92 9.97
CA ALA A 76 0.35 -6.65 8.91
C ALA A 76 0.57 -5.23 8.37
N TRP A 77 0.67 -5.10 7.05
CA TRP A 77 0.71 -3.80 6.37
C TRP A 77 -0.49 -3.63 5.45
N ILE A 78 -0.81 -2.37 5.17
CA ILE A 78 -1.87 -1.96 4.25
C ILE A 78 -1.33 -0.81 3.39
N ALA A 79 -1.61 -0.88 2.09
CA ALA A 79 -1.33 0.18 1.12
C ALA A 79 -2.61 0.59 0.41
N LYS A 80 -2.73 1.87 0.07
CA LYS A 80 -3.79 2.41 -0.79
C LYS A 80 -3.18 2.96 -2.08
N PHE A 81 -3.77 2.60 -3.21
CA PHE A 81 -3.44 3.08 -4.54
C PHE A 81 -4.65 3.79 -5.17
N SER A 82 -4.38 4.80 -6.01
CA SER A 82 -5.41 5.42 -6.85
C SER A 82 -5.89 4.45 -7.93
N ALA A 83 -6.98 4.80 -8.62
CA ALA A 83 -7.50 4.01 -9.73
C ALA A 83 -6.49 3.87 -10.89
N GLU A 84 -5.55 4.82 -10.99
CA GLU A 84 -4.46 4.81 -11.97
C GLU A 84 -3.20 4.09 -11.47
N GLY A 85 -3.26 3.44 -10.31
CA GLY A 85 -2.15 2.69 -9.73
C GLY A 85 -1.07 3.57 -9.07
N LYS A 86 -1.36 4.84 -8.75
CA LYS A 86 -0.43 5.66 -7.97
C LYS A 86 -0.55 5.31 -6.50
N LEU A 87 0.56 5.02 -5.81
CA LEU A 87 0.54 4.90 -4.35
C LEU A 87 0.06 6.20 -3.70
N ILE A 88 -0.94 6.08 -2.83
CA ILE A 88 -1.46 7.18 -2.00
C ILE A 88 -0.82 7.12 -0.63
N TRP A 89 -0.85 5.95 0.03
CA TRP A 89 -0.21 5.74 1.31
C TRP A 89 0.13 4.27 1.55
N TYR A 90 1.09 4.04 2.45
CA TYR A 90 1.46 2.74 3.02
C TYR A 90 1.52 2.87 4.54
N ARG A 91 1.03 1.85 5.25
CA ARG A 91 0.94 1.80 6.71
C ARG A 91 1.24 0.40 7.21
N VAL A 92 1.92 0.33 8.35
CA VAL A 92 1.82 -0.85 9.23
C VAL A 92 0.48 -0.72 9.95
N ALA A 93 -0.36 -1.74 9.88
CA ALA A 93 -1.72 -1.70 10.43
C ALA A 93 -1.71 -1.40 11.93
N ASP A 94 -0.72 -1.95 12.64
CA ASP A 94 -0.45 -1.65 14.04
C ASP A 94 1.04 -1.84 14.37
N PRO A 95 1.82 -0.75 14.49
CA PRO A 95 3.24 -0.83 14.83
C PRO A 95 3.53 -1.47 16.19
N SER A 96 2.55 -1.51 17.10
CA SER A 96 2.73 -2.12 18.43
C SER A 96 2.51 -3.64 18.44
N TYR A 97 1.96 -4.22 17.36
CA TYR A 97 1.60 -5.63 17.28
C TYR A 97 2.17 -6.28 16.03
N LEU A 98 3.34 -6.89 16.20
CA LEU A 98 4.21 -7.35 15.12
C LEU A 98 4.06 -8.85 14.82
N ASN A 99 2.91 -9.45 15.10
CA ASN A 99 2.59 -10.86 14.80
C ASN A 99 1.17 -11.03 14.26
N CYS A 100 0.72 -10.06 13.47
CA CYS A 100 -0.61 -10.06 12.88
C CYS A 100 -0.57 -10.57 11.43
N PHE A 101 -1.49 -11.48 11.12
CA PHE A 101 -1.65 -12.09 9.80
C PHE A 101 -3.00 -11.70 9.21
N PRO A 102 -3.03 -10.89 8.15
CA PRO A 102 -4.27 -10.47 7.52
C PRO A 102 -4.96 -11.62 6.79
N ASN A 103 -6.22 -11.87 7.13
CA ASN A 103 -7.08 -12.87 6.50
C ASN A 103 -8.05 -12.24 5.48
N GLN A 104 -8.63 -11.08 5.81
CA GLN A 104 -9.60 -10.40 4.96
C GLN A 104 -9.43 -8.88 5.00
N LEU A 105 -9.71 -8.25 3.87
CA LEU A 105 -9.65 -6.81 3.69
C LEU A 105 -10.97 -6.34 3.07
N THR A 106 -11.55 -5.26 3.59
CA THR A 106 -12.83 -4.73 3.10
C THR A 106 -12.81 -3.21 3.14
N ALA A 107 -12.99 -2.57 1.99
CA ALA A 107 -13.13 -1.12 1.90
C ALA A 107 -14.45 -0.68 2.57
N THR A 108 -14.42 0.47 3.25
CA THR A 108 -15.59 1.04 3.91
C THR A 108 -16.18 2.19 3.10
N SER A 109 -17.47 2.45 3.28
CA SER A 109 -18.19 3.52 2.56
C SER A 109 -17.73 4.92 2.93
N ASP A 110 -17.09 5.10 4.09
CA ASP A 110 -16.44 6.35 4.52
C ASP A 110 -15.03 6.55 3.91
N GLY A 111 -14.62 5.68 2.96
CA GLY A 111 -13.35 5.75 2.26
C GLY A 111 -12.17 5.15 3.04
N GLY A 112 -12.41 4.53 4.19
CA GLY A 112 -11.43 3.77 4.96
C GLY A 112 -11.34 2.29 4.54
N VAL A 113 -10.80 1.48 5.44
CA VAL A 113 -10.65 0.03 5.25
C VAL A 113 -10.70 -0.71 6.58
N VAL A 114 -11.29 -1.90 6.57
CA VAL A 114 -11.24 -2.86 7.68
C VAL A 114 -10.37 -4.03 7.26
N LEU A 115 -9.39 -4.36 8.10
CA LEU A 115 -8.58 -5.54 8.01
C LEU A 115 -8.96 -6.49 9.15
N THR A 116 -9.18 -7.76 8.84
CA THR A 116 -9.29 -8.82 9.85
C THR A 116 -8.18 -9.83 9.68
N GLY A 117 -7.85 -10.52 10.76
CA GLY A 117 -6.72 -11.44 10.79
C GLY A 117 -6.66 -12.21 12.10
N HIS A 118 -5.54 -12.86 12.32
CA HIS A 118 -5.20 -13.43 13.61
C HIS A 118 -3.91 -12.80 14.14
N ASP A 119 -3.88 -12.57 15.45
CA ASP A 119 -2.68 -12.16 16.17
C ASP A 119 -2.17 -13.37 16.95
N ARG A 120 -0.88 -13.66 16.83
CA ARG A 120 -0.24 -14.72 17.63
C ARG A 120 0.22 -14.23 19.00
N GLY A 121 0.06 -12.96 19.33
CA GLY A 121 0.54 -12.38 20.57
C GLY A 121 2.08 -12.22 20.60
N PRO A 122 2.64 -11.74 21.72
CA PRO A 122 4.07 -11.50 21.84
C PRO A 122 4.86 -12.81 21.99
N ALA A 123 6.00 -12.90 21.29
CA ALA A 123 6.96 -13.99 21.49
C ALA A 123 7.47 -14.02 22.95
N PRO A 124 7.81 -15.20 23.52
CA PRO A 124 7.78 -16.53 22.91
C PRO A 124 6.44 -17.26 23.08
N ASN A 125 5.52 -16.72 23.87
CA ASN A 125 4.24 -17.36 24.21
C ASN A 125 3.21 -16.99 23.17
N TYR A 126 3.38 -17.55 21.97
CA TYR A 126 2.40 -17.37 20.92
C TYR A 126 1.10 -18.07 21.31
N ASP A 127 0.02 -17.31 21.36
CA ASP A 127 -1.34 -17.83 21.49
C ASP A 127 -2.03 -17.55 20.15
N ALA A 128 -2.02 -18.54 19.26
CA ALA A 128 -2.37 -18.39 17.84
C ALA A 128 -3.89 -18.18 17.59
N ASP A 129 -4.65 -17.89 18.63
CA ASP A 129 -6.11 -17.86 18.64
C ASP A 129 -6.70 -16.43 18.73
N GLY A 130 -5.86 -15.38 18.77
CA GLY A 130 -6.31 -13.99 18.85
C GLY A 130 -7.01 -13.53 17.57
N LEU A 131 -8.24 -13.02 17.66
CA LEU A 131 -8.92 -12.36 16.55
C LEU A 131 -8.46 -10.90 16.45
N ALA A 132 -7.84 -10.54 15.34
CA ALA A 132 -7.41 -9.16 15.10
C ALA A 132 -8.36 -8.47 14.10
N ILE A 133 -8.87 -7.28 14.46
CA ILE A 133 -9.64 -6.40 13.59
C ILE A 133 -9.04 -5.00 13.69
N TYR A 134 -8.65 -4.42 12.55
CA TYR A 134 -8.15 -3.06 12.45
C TYR A 134 -9.03 -2.25 11.49
N LYS A 135 -9.56 -1.12 11.95
CA LYS A 135 -10.20 -0.12 11.10
C LYS A 135 -9.27 1.06 10.90
N LEU A 136 -8.91 1.34 9.65
CA LEU A 136 -8.18 2.53 9.26
C LEU A 136 -9.13 3.49 8.54
N ASP A 137 -8.92 4.80 8.72
CA ASP A 137 -9.66 5.82 7.98
C ASP A 137 -9.13 6.01 6.54
N LYS A 138 -9.72 6.95 5.80
CA LYS A 138 -9.34 7.26 4.42
C LYS A 138 -7.89 7.74 4.25
N THR A 139 -7.29 8.28 5.30
CA THR A 139 -5.91 8.76 5.34
C THR A 139 -4.92 7.68 5.77
N GLY A 140 -5.42 6.51 6.18
CA GLY A 140 -4.61 5.39 6.64
C GLY A 140 -4.33 5.43 8.14
N GLU A 141 -4.99 6.31 8.90
CA GLU A 141 -4.79 6.37 10.35
C GLU A 141 -5.67 5.34 11.05
N LEU A 142 -5.11 4.66 12.07
CA LEU A 142 -5.82 3.66 12.84
C LEU A 142 -6.93 4.33 13.66
N VAL A 143 -8.19 3.99 13.36
CA VAL A 143 -9.37 4.50 14.07
C VAL A 143 -9.72 3.62 15.27
N LYS A 144 -9.65 2.30 15.07
CA LYS A 144 -10.03 1.33 16.10
C LYS A 144 -9.38 -0.02 15.86
N ARG A 145 -9.08 -0.73 16.94
CA ARG A 145 -8.69 -2.14 16.90
C ARG A 145 -9.46 -2.98 17.91
N TYR A 146 -9.59 -4.27 17.60
CA TYR A 146 -10.03 -5.33 18.50
C TYR A 146 -9.03 -6.47 18.37
N ILE A 147 -8.45 -6.88 19.49
CA ILE A 147 -7.44 -7.94 19.63
C ILE A 147 -7.73 -8.72 20.90
#